data_AF-A0A7L2P1M6-F1
#
_entry.id   AF-A0A7L2P1M6-F1
#
_cell.length_a   1.000
_cell.length_b   1.000
_cell.length_c   1.000
_cell.angle_alpha   90.00
_cell.angle_beta   90.00
_cell.angle_gamma   90.00
#
_symmetry.space_group_name_H-M   'P 1'
#
loop_
_entity.id
_entity.type
_entity.pdbx_description
1 polymer ?
#
loop_
_entity_poly.entity_id
_entity_poly.type
_entity_poly.pdbx_seq_one_letter_code
_entity_poly.pdbx_strand_id
1 'polypeptide(L)'
;QIRVRVIEARQLPGIQIRPVVKVTVAGQTRRTRIRKGNSPFFDETFFFNVFESPSELFDAPIFLTVVDSRSFRADSVIGEFRMDVEAVYSEP
;
A
#
# COMPACT_ATOMS: atom_id res chain seq x y z
N GLN A 1 2.20 -16.83 3.83
CA GLN A 1 2.11 -15.50 4.50
C GLN A 1 2.84 -14.49 3.63
N ILE A 2 2.24 -13.32 3.42
CA ILE A 2 2.87 -12.20 2.69
C ILE A 2 3.17 -11.09 3.70
N ARG A 3 4.38 -10.52 3.61
CA ARG A 3 4.83 -9.42 4.49
C ARG A 3 5.13 -8.20 3.64
N VAL A 4 4.50 -7.07 3.97
CA VAL A 4 4.71 -5.80 3.29
C VAL A 4 5.22 -4.78 4.31
N ARG A 5 6.38 -4.18 4.06
CA ARG A 5 6.92 -3.08 4.86
C ARG A 5 6.77 -1.78 4.09
N VAL A 6 6.01 -0.84 4.64
CA VAL A 6 5.90 0.51 4.12
C VAL A 6 6.93 1.37 4.86
N ILE A 7 8.00 1.74 4.17
CA ILE A 7 9.12 2.49 4.76
C ILE A 7 8.81 3.99 4.73
N GLU A 8 8.77 4.59 3.54
CA GLU A 8 8.55 6.02 3.35
C GLU A 8 7.83 6.29 2.04
N ALA A 9 7.25 7.49 1.94
CA ALA A 9 6.90 8.08 0.66
C ALA A 9 7.71 9.36 0.47
N ARG A 10 7.97 9.75 -0.78
CA ARG A 10 8.79 10.92 -1.11
C ARG A 10 8.09 11.75 -2.17
N GLN A 11 8.31 13.06 -2.12
CA GLN A 11 7.88 13.99 -3.18
C GLN A 11 6.37 13.92 -3.50
N LEU A 12 5.53 13.61 -2.51
CA LEU A 12 4.09 13.60 -2.69
C LEU A 12 3.61 15.02 -3.05
N PRO A 13 2.70 15.20 -4.03
CA PRO A 13 2.15 16.52 -4.35
C PRO A 13 1.14 16.99 -3.30
N GLY A 14 0.96 18.32 -3.19
CA GLY A 14 -0.08 18.94 -2.36
C GLY A 14 0.46 19.72 -1.15
N ILE A 15 -0.44 20.44 -0.46
CA ILE A 15 -0.10 21.31 0.67
C ILE A 15 -0.73 20.78 1.96
N GLN A 16 0.09 20.66 3.02
CA GLN A 16 -0.31 20.17 4.35
C GLN A 16 -0.98 18.78 4.35
N ILE A 17 -0.68 17.94 3.35
CA ILE A 17 -1.30 16.62 3.20
C ILE A 17 -1.11 15.74 4.44
N ARG A 18 -2.08 14.86 4.67
CA ARG A 18 -2.03 13.84 5.72
C ARG A 18 -1.97 12.45 5.11
N PRO A 19 -0.79 12.05 4.59
CA PRO A 19 -0.67 10.83 3.82
C PRO A 19 -0.92 9.57 4.67
N VAL A 20 -1.62 8.64 4.06
CA VAL A 20 -1.82 7.25 4.50
C VAL A 20 -1.55 6.34 3.33
N VAL A 21 -0.79 5.27 3.54
CA VAL A 21 -0.63 4.21 2.54
C VAL A 21 -1.60 3.08 2.87
N LYS A 22 -2.46 2.75 1.92
CA LYS A 22 -3.30 1.53 1.94
C LYS A 22 -2.56 0.44 1.18
N VAL A 23 -2.44 -0.72 1.81
CA VAL A 23 -1.82 -1.91 1.25
C VAL A 23 -2.91 -2.97 1.13
N THR A 24 -3.23 -3.34 -0.10
CA THR A 24 -4.20 -4.41 -0.39
C THR A 24 -3.48 -5.59 -0.99
N VAL A 25 -3.66 -6.78 -0.43
CA VAL A 25 -3.07 -8.03 -0.91
C VAL A 25 -4.13 -9.12 -0.80
N ALA A 26 -4.41 -9.84 -1.89
CA ALA A 26 -5.38 -10.94 -1.91
C ALA A 26 -6.73 -10.57 -1.25
N GLY A 27 -7.28 -9.40 -1.61
CA GLY A 27 -8.54 -8.88 -1.07
C GLY A 27 -8.48 -8.32 0.37
N GLN A 28 -7.38 -8.49 1.09
CA GLN A 28 -7.20 -7.95 2.44
C GLN A 28 -6.55 -6.57 2.38
N THR A 29 -7.15 -5.56 3.04
CA THR A 29 -6.58 -4.20 3.10
C THR A 29 -6.07 -3.86 4.50
N ARG A 30 -4.85 -3.34 4.58
CA ARG A 30 -4.27 -2.71 5.78
C ARG A 30 -3.84 -1.28 5.45
N ARG A 31 -3.63 -0.44 6.47
CA ARG A 31 -3.20 0.94 6.26
C ARG A 31 -2.20 1.39 7.31
N THR A 32 -1.32 2.30 6.93
CA THR A 32 -0.42 2.98 7.85
C THR A 32 -1.17 3.94 8.78
N ARG A 33 -0.48 4.36 9.84
CA ARG A 33 -0.89 5.54 10.60
C ARG A 33 -0.81 6.77 9.71
N ILE A 34 -1.63 7.76 10.05
CA ILE A 34 -1.63 9.06 9.38
C ILE A 34 -0.31 9.77 9.70
N ARG A 35 0.41 10.21 8.66
CA ARG A 35 1.58 11.09 8.79
C ARG A 35 1.26 12.48 8.23
N LYS A 36 2.22 13.41 8.29
CA LYS A 36 2.09 14.78 7.77
C LYS A 36 3.22 15.09 6.80
N GLY A 37 2.92 15.91 5.82
CA GLY A 37 3.91 16.43 4.88
C GLY A 37 4.13 15.52 3.67
N ASN A 38 5.01 15.98 2.78
CA ASN A 38 5.17 15.45 1.42
C ASN A 38 6.19 14.31 1.31
N SER A 39 6.98 14.08 2.36
CA SER A 39 7.95 12.99 2.46
C SER A 39 7.82 12.26 3.79
N PRO A 40 6.68 11.59 4.06
CA PRO A 40 6.43 10.92 5.33
C PRO A 40 7.27 9.65 5.49
N PHE A 41 7.81 9.44 6.70
CA PHE A 41 8.39 8.16 7.13
C PHE A 41 7.35 7.37 7.96
N PHE A 42 7.05 6.15 7.53
CA PHE A 42 6.06 5.27 8.17
C PHE A 42 6.74 4.21 9.01
N ASP A 43 7.61 3.41 8.39
CA ASP A 43 8.27 2.21 8.91
C ASP A 43 7.31 1.22 9.58
N GLU A 44 6.24 0.88 8.87
CA GLU A 44 5.20 -0.03 9.34
C GLU A 44 5.24 -1.35 8.56
N THR A 45 5.20 -2.47 9.27
CA THR A 45 5.15 -3.81 8.67
C THR A 45 3.78 -4.43 8.85
N PHE A 46 3.23 -4.91 7.74
CA PHE A 46 1.95 -5.59 7.66
C PHE A 46 2.13 -7.06 7.30
N PHE A 47 1.31 -7.91 7.91
CA PHE A 47 1.29 -9.35 7.66
C PHE A 47 -0.08 -9.74 7.10
N PHE A 48 -0.07 -10.44 5.98
CA PHE A 48 -1.26 -10.97 5.31
C PHE A 48 -1.19 -12.48 5.36
N ASN A 49 -2.13 -13.08 6.07
CA ASN A 49 -2.28 -14.53 6.13
C ASN A 49 -3.20 -14.93 4.98
N VAL A 50 -2.67 -15.72 4.06
CA VAL A 50 -3.33 -16.22 2.86
C VAL A 50 -3.40 -17.73 2.99
N PHE A 51 -4.53 -18.30 2.55
CA PHE A 51 -4.83 -19.73 2.64
C PHE A 51 -5.16 -20.33 1.27
N GLU A 52 -5.20 -19.49 0.24
CA GLU A 52 -5.38 -19.82 -1.16
C GLU A 52 -4.18 -20.60 -1.71
N SER A 53 -4.42 -21.39 -2.76
CA SER A 53 -3.35 -22.12 -3.44
C SER A 53 -2.36 -21.17 -4.13
N PRO A 54 -1.09 -21.56 -4.36
CA PRO A 54 -0.12 -20.71 -5.06
C PRO A 54 -0.61 -20.23 -6.44
N SER A 55 -1.28 -21.09 -7.20
CA SER A 55 -1.85 -20.75 -8.51
C SER A 55 -2.93 -19.67 -8.43
N GLU A 56 -3.76 -19.68 -7.39
CA GLU A 56 -4.78 -18.62 -7.18
C GLU A 56 -4.14 -17.32 -6.69
N LEU A 57 -3.05 -17.44 -5.91
CA LEU A 57 -2.38 -16.30 -5.31
C LEU A 57 -1.48 -15.56 -6.30
N PHE A 58 -0.88 -16.24 -7.26
CA PHE A 58 0.06 -15.64 -8.22
C PHE A 58 -0.59 -14.56 -9.10
N ASP A 59 -1.85 -14.75 -9.47
CA ASP A 59 -2.67 -13.75 -10.16
C ASP A 59 -3.26 -12.68 -9.22
N ALA A 60 -3.07 -12.81 -7.90
CA ALA A 60 -3.64 -11.89 -6.94
C ALA A 60 -2.91 -10.53 -7.00
N PRO A 61 -3.64 -9.42 -7.15
CA PRO A 61 -3.02 -8.10 -7.19
C PRO A 61 -2.63 -7.63 -5.79
N ILE A 62 -1.49 -6.94 -5.75
CA ILE A 62 -1.02 -6.10 -4.66
C ILE A 62 -1.25 -4.64 -5.07
N PHE A 63 -2.00 -3.89 -4.26
CA PHE A 63 -2.18 -2.45 -4.42
C PHE A 63 -1.50 -1.69 -3.30
N LEU A 64 -0.71 -0.68 -3.67
CA LEU A 64 -0.14 0.32 -2.77
C LEU A 64 -0.73 1.68 -3.15
N THR A 65 -1.72 2.13 -2.39
CA THR A 65 -2.44 3.39 -2.68
C THR A 65 -2.12 4.44 -1.63
N VAL A 66 -1.57 5.58 -2.05
CA VAL A 66 -1.33 6.73 -1.18
C VAL A 66 -2.53 7.66 -1.24
N VAL A 67 -3.10 8.02 -0.08
CA VAL A 67 -4.25 8.92 0.01
C VAL A 67 -3.98 10.08 0.99
N ASP A 68 -4.58 11.26 0.77
CA ASP A 68 -4.71 12.30 1.80
C ASP A 68 -5.91 11.99 2.70
N SER A 69 -5.65 11.67 3.97
CA SER A 69 -6.68 11.30 4.94
C SER A 69 -7.65 12.44 5.29
N ARG A 70 -7.35 13.69 4.91
CA ARG A 70 -8.27 14.83 5.11
C ARG A 70 -9.32 14.95 4.01
N SER A 71 -9.10 14.33 2.86
CA SER A 71 -10.02 14.44 1.73
C SER A 71 -11.25 13.57 1.98
N PHE A 72 -12.42 14.20 2.07
CA PHE A 72 -13.70 13.53 2.27
C PHE A 72 -14.29 12.94 0.97
N ARG A 73 -13.58 13.01 -0.18
CA ARG A 73 -14.09 12.65 -1.52
C ARG A 73 -13.24 11.59 -2.24
N ALA A 74 -13.78 11.11 -3.37
CA ALA A 74 -13.15 10.16 -4.31
C ALA A 74 -11.73 10.59 -4.74
N ASP A 75 -11.44 11.89 -4.73
CA ASP A 75 -10.15 12.48 -5.14
C ASP A 75 -9.10 12.49 -4.00
N SER A 76 -9.26 11.63 -2.99
CA SER A 76 -8.27 11.46 -1.92
C SER A 76 -6.99 10.78 -2.38
N VAL A 77 -7.02 10.08 -3.52
CA VAL A 77 -5.89 9.33 -4.06
C VAL A 77 -4.84 10.29 -4.61
N ILE A 78 -3.64 10.20 -4.02
CA ILE A 78 -2.45 10.93 -4.46
C ILE A 78 -1.73 10.12 -5.54
N GLY A 79 -1.70 8.80 -5.38
CA GLY A 79 -1.09 7.89 -6.34
C GLY A 79 -1.34 6.44 -5.97
N GLU A 80 -1.22 5.56 -6.95
CA GLU A 80 -1.40 4.13 -6.78
C GLU A 80 -0.34 3.36 -7.56
N PHE A 81 0.14 2.28 -6.98
CA PHE A 81 1.00 1.30 -7.63
C PHE A 81 0.36 -0.08 -7.52
N ARG A 82 0.43 -0.84 -8.62
CA ARG A 82 -0.10 -2.21 -8.72
C ARG A 82 0.99 -3.15 -9.21
N MET A 83 1.08 -4.32 -8.59
CA MET A 83 1.86 -5.48 -9.06
C MET A 83 1.12 -6.76 -8.68
N ASP A 84 1.46 -7.89 -9.28
CA ASP A 84 0.88 -9.19 -8.90
C ASP A 84 1.87 -9.97 -8.03
N VAL A 85 1.37 -10.92 -7.21
CA VAL A 85 2.22 -11.65 -6.25
C VAL A 85 3.30 -12.47 -6.95
N GLU A 86 3.04 -13.00 -8.15
CA GLU A 86 4.02 -13.75 -8.93
C GLU A 86 5.28 -12.92 -9.21
N ALA A 87 5.12 -11.64 -9.56
CA ALA A 87 6.24 -10.76 -9.85
C ALA A 87 7.17 -10.60 -8.63
N VAL A 88 6.60 -10.52 -7.42
CA VAL A 88 7.39 -10.44 -6.17
C VAL A 88 8.03 -11.79 -5.84
N TYR A 89 7.33 -12.89 -6.11
CA TYR A 89 7.81 -14.24 -5.79
C TYR A 89 8.94 -14.70 -6.72
N SER A 90 8.90 -14.27 -7.99
CA SER A 90 9.87 -14.65 -9.01
C SER A 90 11.13 -13.77 -9.04
N GLU A 91 11.13 -12.63 -8.34
CA GLU A 91 12.28 -11.75 -8.23
C GLU A 91 13.40 -12.45 -7.40
N PRO A 92 14.67 -12.42 -7.87
CA PRO A 92 15.80 -13.12 -7.22
C PRO A 92 16.24 -12.57 -5.86
#